data_AF-A0A9W7BB32-F1
#
_entry.id   AF-A0A9W7BB32-F1
#
_cell.length_a   1.000
_cell.length_b   1.000
_cell.length_c   1.000
_cell.angle_alpha   90.00
_cell.angle_beta   90.00
_cell.angle_gamma   90.00
#
_symmetry.space_group_name_H-M   'P 1'
#
loop_
_entity.id
_entity.type
_entity.pdbx_description
1 polymer ?
#
loop_
_entity_poly.entity_id
_entity_poly.type
_entity_poly.pdbx_seq_one_letter_code
_entity_poly.pdbx_strand_id
1 'polypeptide(L)'
;MKRKLRPSNSFKRHNLRPLAQRARFLPDDVCGCIVSFLDMRIDFDYNHNDPDRYPHDWYPPQIEDGEMFTASQISKGFWIHAVRRRNAVVEQDKLNKDLRTKVQRWCADQYDAEMRFGHISSWDVSGITRMDYLFSLTEREREEDEGEHGFYDEELDDIVLYTSLFEDNILGWDVSNVTSMKQMFGGASAFNGDLSSWNVSNVTSMEGMFASAFNGDLSSWDVSNVTTMGSMFEAASAFNGDLSSWNVSNVTTMQQMFSLAASFDGDLSTWDVSNVRSMSWMFSGASSFSSNISSWNVENVTSMRAMFRSASLFNSDLSRWNIKSVLDIKMMFQDADAFEKTTIENWDVSHIIQDGHLDVIINAGAAGAVGLAGIIVASAFGLLGGIDEIIAKISYDLAN
;
A
#
# COMPACT_ATOMS: atom_id res chain seq x y z
N MET A 1 6.88 -50.96 -1.06
CA MET A 1 5.96 -50.41 -2.08
C MET A 1 5.97 -51.20 -3.39
N LYS A 2 7.12 -51.38 -4.08
CA LYS A 2 7.22 -52.10 -5.39
C LYS A 2 6.54 -53.48 -5.44
N ARG A 3 6.55 -54.25 -4.35
CA ARG A 3 5.91 -55.58 -4.30
C ARG A 3 4.37 -55.54 -4.18
N LYS A 4 3.79 -54.41 -3.76
CA LYS A 4 2.32 -54.20 -3.62
C LYS A 4 1.70 -53.43 -4.80
N LEU A 5 2.52 -52.82 -5.66
CA LEU A 5 2.13 -52.05 -6.85
C LEU A 5 2.13 -52.95 -8.09
N ARG A 6 1.17 -53.90 -8.17
CA ARG A 6 0.80 -54.49 -9.46
C ARG A 6 -0.28 -53.62 -10.10
N PRO A 7 -0.38 -53.56 -11.45
CA PRO A 7 -1.34 -52.72 -12.16
C PRO A 7 -2.81 -52.93 -11.77
N SER A 8 -3.14 -54.08 -11.17
CA SER A 8 -4.50 -54.48 -10.78
C SER A 8 -4.87 -54.21 -9.32
N ASN A 9 -4.02 -53.57 -8.51
CA ASN A 9 -4.31 -53.32 -7.10
C ASN A 9 -4.67 -51.85 -6.85
N SER A 10 -5.95 -51.59 -6.55
CA SER A 10 -6.40 -50.29 -6.04
C SER A 10 -6.03 -50.14 -4.55
N PHE A 11 -5.41 -49.02 -4.20
CA PHE A 11 -5.13 -48.68 -2.79
C PHE A 11 -6.34 -47.95 -2.19
N LYS A 12 -7.08 -48.61 -1.30
CA LYS A 12 -8.19 -47.99 -0.56
C LYS A 12 -7.67 -46.96 0.47
N ARG A 13 -8.37 -45.82 0.59
CA ARG A 13 -8.08 -44.63 1.44
C ARG A 13 -7.54 -44.94 2.84
N HIS A 14 -8.09 -45.95 3.52
CA HIS A 14 -7.67 -46.35 4.88
C HIS A 14 -6.26 -46.97 4.99
N ASN A 15 -5.65 -47.40 3.87
CA ASN A 15 -4.33 -48.07 3.87
C ASN A 15 -3.16 -47.09 3.79
N LEU A 16 -3.43 -45.81 3.53
CA LEU A 16 -2.42 -44.76 3.31
C LEU A 16 -2.09 -44.01 4.62
N ARG A 17 -3.06 -43.89 5.53
CA ARG A 17 -2.90 -43.20 6.83
C ARG A 17 -1.77 -43.78 7.70
N PRO A 18 -1.64 -45.12 7.85
CA PRO A 18 -0.53 -45.70 8.63
C PRO A 18 0.84 -45.57 7.92
N LEU A 19 0.84 -45.38 6.60
CA LEU A 19 2.06 -45.22 5.81
C LEU A 19 2.60 -43.78 5.92
N ALA A 20 1.72 -42.79 5.86
CA ALA A 20 2.06 -41.37 6.05
C ALA A 20 2.56 -41.10 7.48
N GLN A 21 1.95 -41.72 8.50
CA GLN A 21 2.41 -41.61 9.89
C GLN A 21 3.80 -42.22 10.12
N ARG A 22 4.15 -43.29 9.39
CA ARG A 22 5.49 -43.92 9.47
C ARG A 22 6.55 -43.21 8.63
N ALA A 23 6.16 -42.47 7.59
CA ALA A 23 7.08 -41.70 6.75
C ALA A 23 7.74 -40.53 7.48
N ARG A 24 7.11 -39.99 8.53
CA ARG A 24 7.66 -38.93 9.40
C ARG A 24 8.92 -39.32 10.18
N PHE A 25 9.29 -40.60 10.20
CA PHE A 25 10.43 -41.13 10.95
C PHE A 25 11.54 -41.69 10.04
N LEU A 26 11.50 -41.37 8.73
CA LEU A 26 12.51 -41.80 7.77
C LEU A 26 13.52 -40.67 7.48
N PRO A 27 14.78 -41.01 7.14
CA PRO A 27 15.78 -40.02 6.72
C PRO A 27 15.35 -39.24 5.46
N ASP A 28 15.81 -37.99 5.35
CA ASP A 28 15.33 -36.97 4.39
C ASP A 28 15.42 -37.39 2.91
N ASP A 29 16.39 -38.24 2.57
CA ASP A 29 16.62 -38.76 1.22
C ASP A 29 15.51 -39.74 0.76
N VAL A 30 14.81 -40.37 1.69
CA VAL A 30 13.68 -41.28 1.41
C VAL A 30 12.33 -40.55 1.41
N CYS A 31 12.19 -39.47 2.19
CA CYS A 31 10.96 -38.67 2.29
C CYS A 31 10.59 -37.96 0.98
N GLY A 32 11.58 -37.47 0.23
CA GLY A 32 11.33 -36.67 -0.99
C GLY A 32 10.48 -37.37 -2.06
N CYS A 33 10.60 -38.70 -2.20
CA CYS A 33 9.83 -39.48 -3.18
C CYS A 33 8.44 -39.92 -2.69
N ILE A 34 8.23 -39.95 -1.37
CA ILE A 34 6.96 -40.43 -0.76
C ILE A 34 6.03 -39.26 -0.45
N VAL A 35 6.59 -38.12 0.01
CA VAL A 35 5.83 -36.89 0.26
C VAL A 35 5.31 -36.30 -1.06
N SER A 36 6.15 -36.25 -2.10
CA SER A 36 5.72 -35.83 -3.45
C SER A 36 4.59 -36.68 -4.04
N PHE A 37 4.48 -37.95 -3.62
CA PHE A 37 3.40 -38.84 -4.09
C PHE A 37 2.13 -38.76 -3.23
N LEU A 38 2.25 -38.40 -1.94
CA LEU A 38 1.12 -38.29 -1.02
C LEU A 38 0.46 -36.90 -1.04
N ASP A 39 1.24 -35.84 -1.32
CA ASP A 39 0.72 -34.48 -1.48
C ASP A 39 -0.02 -34.26 -2.80
N MET A 40 0.14 -35.18 -3.77
CA MET A 40 -0.70 -35.27 -4.98
C MET A 40 -2.19 -35.47 -4.68
N ARG A 41 -2.58 -35.70 -3.42
CA ARG A 41 -3.98 -35.90 -3.01
C ARG A 41 -4.52 -34.83 -2.05
N ILE A 42 -3.78 -33.76 -1.75
CA ILE A 42 -4.35 -32.63 -0.99
C ILE A 42 -5.10 -31.65 -1.92
N ASP A 43 -4.78 -31.60 -3.22
CA ASP A 43 -5.44 -30.69 -4.19
C ASP A 43 -6.59 -31.32 -5.02
N PHE A 44 -7.12 -32.49 -4.64
CA PHE A 44 -8.36 -33.03 -5.24
C PHE A 44 -9.62 -32.74 -4.41
N ASP A 45 -9.53 -31.89 -3.37
CA ASP A 45 -10.71 -31.29 -2.75
C ASP A 45 -11.17 -30.08 -3.60
N TYR A 46 -11.61 -30.40 -4.82
CA TYR A 46 -12.13 -29.44 -5.78
C TYR A 46 -13.54 -29.03 -5.32
N ASN A 47 -13.62 -28.08 -4.39
CA ASN A 47 -14.90 -27.45 -4.08
C ASN A 47 -15.24 -26.47 -5.21
N HIS A 48 -16.17 -26.86 -6.09
CA HIS A 48 -16.57 -26.14 -7.31
C HIS A 48 -17.21 -24.75 -7.09
N ASN A 49 -17.16 -24.19 -5.88
CA ASN A 49 -18.04 -23.10 -5.46
C ASN A 49 -17.34 -21.78 -5.10
N ASP A 50 -16.04 -21.62 -5.31
CA ASP A 50 -15.36 -20.35 -5.01
C ASP A 50 -14.29 -19.97 -6.07
N PRO A 51 -14.66 -19.18 -7.08
CA PRO A 51 -13.77 -18.78 -8.17
C PRO A 51 -12.79 -17.65 -7.82
N ASP A 52 -12.90 -17.00 -6.66
CA ASP A 52 -12.10 -15.81 -6.31
C ASP A 52 -10.82 -16.15 -5.52
N ARG A 53 -10.59 -17.44 -5.22
CA ARG A 53 -9.48 -17.89 -4.36
C ARG A 53 -8.11 -17.98 -5.04
N TYR A 54 -7.96 -17.54 -6.30
CA TYR A 54 -6.71 -17.72 -7.05
C TYR A 54 -6.33 -16.51 -7.92
N PRO A 55 -5.04 -16.16 -8.01
CA PRO A 55 -4.54 -15.15 -8.95
C PRO A 55 -4.91 -15.54 -10.39
N HIS A 56 -5.39 -14.57 -11.17
CA HIS A 56 -5.95 -14.72 -12.53
C HIS A 56 -5.04 -15.36 -13.61
N ASP A 57 -3.81 -15.79 -13.28
CA ASP A 57 -2.86 -16.40 -14.20
C ASP A 57 -2.68 -17.92 -14.03
N TRP A 58 -3.50 -18.57 -13.19
CA TRP A 58 -3.42 -20.03 -13.00
C TRP A 58 -4.71 -20.75 -13.40
N TYR A 59 -4.84 -21.05 -14.69
CA TYR A 59 -5.66 -22.17 -15.14
C TYR A 59 -4.78 -23.43 -15.14
N PRO A 60 -5.01 -24.43 -14.27
CA PRO A 60 -4.47 -25.75 -14.53
C PRO A 60 -5.09 -26.25 -15.86
N PRO A 61 -4.33 -27.00 -16.69
CA PRO A 61 -4.91 -27.60 -17.89
C PRO A 61 -6.17 -28.37 -17.50
N GLN A 62 -7.28 -28.19 -18.23
CA GLN A 62 -8.50 -28.92 -17.96
C GLN A 62 -8.24 -30.40 -18.24
N ILE A 63 -8.15 -31.22 -17.19
CA ILE A 63 -7.93 -32.66 -17.28
C ILE A 63 -9.30 -33.33 -17.09
N GLU A 64 -9.80 -33.98 -18.14
CA GLU A 64 -10.93 -34.90 -18.02
C GLU A 64 -10.52 -36.14 -17.22
N ASP A 65 -11.45 -36.67 -16.41
CA ASP A 65 -11.25 -37.87 -15.60
C ASP A 65 -10.69 -39.03 -16.44
N GLY A 66 -9.41 -39.38 -16.24
CA GLY A 66 -8.82 -40.62 -16.78
C GLY A 66 -7.43 -40.51 -17.43
N GLU A 67 -6.85 -39.32 -17.61
CA GLU A 67 -5.49 -39.23 -18.18
C GLU A 67 -4.39 -39.56 -17.15
N MET A 68 -3.55 -40.55 -17.48
CA MET A 68 -2.36 -40.91 -16.70
C MET A 68 -1.12 -40.15 -17.18
N PHE A 69 -0.42 -39.48 -16.27
CA PHE A 69 0.87 -38.87 -16.56
C PHE A 69 1.94 -39.92 -16.93
N THR A 70 2.77 -39.59 -17.93
CA THR A 70 3.96 -40.38 -18.25
C THR A 70 5.11 -40.05 -17.30
N ALA A 71 5.99 -41.01 -17.01
CA ALA A 71 7.16 -40.82 -16.14
C ALA A 71 8.10 -39.67 -16.58
N SER A 72 8.01 -39.26 -17.85
CA SER A 72 8.72 -38.12 -18.45
C SER A 72 8.19 -36.74 -17.99
N GLN A 73 6.90 -36.63 -17.65
CA GLN A 73 6.30 -35.38 -17.14
C GLN A 73 6.66 -35.13 -15.66
N ILE A 74 6.95 -36.20 -14.92
CA ILE A 74 7.40 -36.15 -13.52
C ILE A 74 8.91 -35.82 -13.44
N SER A 75 9.70 -36.14 -14.47
CA SER A 75 11.18 -36.01 -14.43
C SER A 75 11.72 -34.61 -14.76
N LYS A 76 10.89 -33.70 -15.27
CA LYS A 76 11.27 -32.30 -15.47
C LYS A 76 10.97 -31.55 -14.17
N GLY A 77 12.01 -31.23 -13.40
CA GLY A 77 12.00 -30.71 -12.02
C GLY A 77 11.17 -29.46 -11.69
N PHE A 78 10.25 -29.04 -12.57
CA PHE A 78 9.22 -28.03 -12.31
C PHE A 78 8.41 -28.32 -11.04
N TRP A 79 8.00 -29.58 -10.83
CA TRP A 79 7.20 -29.95 -9.66
C TRP A 79 7.95 -29.84 -8.33
N ILE A 80 9.24 -30.19 -8.32
CA ILE A 80 10.08 -30.07 -7.12
C ILE A 80 10.26 -28.59 -6.75
N HIS A 81 10.41 -27.71 -7.74
CA HIS A 81 10.51 -26.26 -7.49
C HIS A 81 9.17 -25.67 -7.02
N ALA A 82 8.04 -26.09 -7.61
CA ALA A 82 6.72 -25.63 -7.20
C ALA A 82 6.37 -26.06 -5.76
N VAL A 83 6.62 -27.32 -5.40
CA VAL A 83 6.37 -27.82 -4.04
C VAL A 83 7.30 -27.16 -3.02
N ARG A 84 8.59 -26.98 -3.34
CA ARG A 84 9.52 -26.25 -2.47
C ARG A 84 9.10 -24.79 -2.25
N ARG A 85 8.64 -24.12 -3.31
CA ARG A 85 8.08 -22.76 -3.20
C ARG A 85 6.83 -22.74 -2.32
N ARG A 86 5.89 -23.67 -2.50
CA ARG A 86 4.69 -23.79 -1.66
C ARG A 86 5.04 -23.97 -0.19
N ASN A 87 5.98 -24.87 0.13
CA ASN A 87 6.40 -25.11 1.51
C ASN A 87 7.06 -23.87 2.14
N ALA A 88 7.91 -23.16 1.39
CA ALA A 88 8.54 -21.93 1.86
C ALA A 88 7.51 -20.82 2.14
N VAL A 89 6.49 -20.67 1.27
CA VAL A 89 5.37 -19.73 1.51
C VAL A 89 4.62 -20.08 2.78
N VAL A 90 4.25 -21.36 2.97
CA VAL A 90 3.55 -21.82 4.17
C VAL A 90 4.36 -21.61 5.45
N GLU A 91 5.69 -21.77 5.41
CA GLU A 91 6.57 -21.50 6.55
C GLU A 91 6.66 -20.00 6.87
N GLN A 92 6.72 -19.14 5.85
CA GLN A 92 6.72 -17.69 6.01
C GLN A 92 5.38 -17.17 6.58
N ASP A 93 4.25 -17.67 6.09
CA ASP A 93 2.93 -17.29 6.61
C ASP A 93 2.79 -17.67 8.09
N LYS A 94 3.34 -18.82 8.51
CA LYS A 94 3.36 -19.22 9.92
C LYS A 94 4.20 -18.27 10.77
N LEU A 95 5.38 -17.88 10.29
CA LEU A 95 6.26 -16.97 11.02
C LEU A 95 5.62 -15.58 11.14
N ASN A 96 5.04 -15.07 10.06
CA ASN A 96 4.33 -13.80 10.05
C ASN A 96 3.09 -13.84 10.99
N LYS A 97 2.31 -14.93 11.00
CA LYS A 97 1.16 -15.10 11.92
C LYS A 97 1.62 -15.21 13.38
N ASP A 98 2.71 -15.93 13.67
CA ASP A 98 3.28 -16.03 15.02
C ASP A 98 3.70 -14.67 15.58
N LEU A 99 4.41 -13.84 14.79
CA LEU A 99 4.78 -12.49 15.21
C LEU A 99 3.56 -11.62 15.50
N ARG A 100 2.53 -11.67 14.65
CA ARG A 100 1.27 -10.94 14.88
C ARG A 100 0.62 -11.34 16.19
N THR A 101 0.51 -12.63 16.47
CA THR A 101 -0.07 -13.13 17.73
C THR A 101 0.73 -12.66 18.94
N LYS A 102 2.07 -12.61 18.84
CA LYS A 102 2.92 -12.06 19.91
C LYS A 102 2.67 -10.58 20.12
N VAL A 103 2.61 -9.78 19.06
CA VAL A 103 2.32 -8.33 19.15
C VAL A 103 0.93 -8.06 19.71
N GLN A 104 -0.10 -8.76 19.22
CA GLN A 104 -1.46 -8.64 19.75
C GLN A 104 -1.51 -8.93 21.26
N ARG A 105 -0.81 -9.98 21.72
CA ARG A 105 -0.70 -10.29 23.15
C ARG A 105 0.07 -9.22 23.92
N TRP A 106 1.14 -8.68 23.34
CA TRP A 106 1.91 -7.60 23.96
C TRP A 106 1.08 -6.34 24.17
N CYS A 107 0.29 -5.96 23.16
CA CYS A 107 -0.65 -4.85 23.29
C CYS A 107 -1.78 -5.16 24.28
N ALA A 108 -2.32 -6.39 24.30
CA ALA A 108 -3.42 -6.76 25.18
C ALA A 108 -3.01 -6.85 26.67
N ASP A 109 -1.90 -7.52 26.94
CA ASP A 109 -1.36 -7.78 28.28
C ASP A 109 0.17 -7.93 28.18
N GLN A 110 0.87 -6.80 28.33
CA GLN A 110 2.33 -6.73 28.27
C GLN A 110 2.98 -7.69 29.29
N TYR A 111 2.39 -7.87 30.47
CA TYR A 111 2.95 -8.72 31.51
C TYR A 111 2.88 -10.21 31.13
N ASP A 112 1.74 -10.70 30.64
CA ASP A 112 1.60 -12.08 30.14
C ASP A 112 2.50 -12.31 28.92
N ALA A 113 2.57 -11.35 27.99
CA ALA A 113 3.42 -11.45 26.81
C ALA A 113 4.91 -11.51 27.18
N GLU A 114 5.38 -10.64 28.08
CA GLU A 114 6.77 -10.63 28.54
C GLU A 114 7.15 -11.94 29.24
N MET A 115 6.25 -12.51 30.06
CA MET A 115 6.48 -13.81 30.70
C MET A 115 6.60 -14.96 29.69
N ARG A 116 5.86 -14.92 28.58
CA ARG A 116 5.83 -15.99 27.57
C ARG A 116 6.93 -15.87 26.53
N PHE A 117 7.20 -14.65 26.07
CA PHE A 117 8.01 -14.39 24.89
C PHE A 117 9.25 -13.55 25.19
N GLY A 118 9.40 -13.05 26.42
CA GLY A 118 10.37 -12.01 26.75
C GLY A 118 9.94 -10.64 26.25
N HIS A 119 10.72 -9.62 26.60
CA HIS A 119 10.46 -8.25 26.19
C HIS A 119 10.48 -8.11 24.64
N ILE A 120 9.57 -7.31 24.07
CA ILE A 120 9.40 -7.16 22.61
C ILE A 120 10.69 -6.82 21.86
N SER A 121 11.56 -6.02 22.49
CA SER A 121 12.87 -5.63 21.94
C SER A 121 13.84 -6.80 21.73
N SER A 122 13.57 -7.98 22.30
CA SER A 122 14.42 -9.17 22.24
C SER A 122 13.94 -10.24 21.27
N TRP A 123 12.78 -10.04 20.64
CA TRP A 123 12.21 -11.02 19.72
C TRP A 123 13.03 -11.12 18.44
N ASP A 124 13.30 -12.37 18.02
CA ASP A 124 13.91 -12.63 16.72
C ASP A 124 12.88 -12.47 15.60
N VAL A 125 13.07 -11.41 14.82
CA VAL A 125 12.25 -11.10 13.64
C VAL A 125 13.05 -11.24 12.34
N SER A 126 14.29 -11.74 12.39
CA SER A 126 15.17 -11.75 11.22
C SER A 126 14.66 -12.63 10.08
N GLY A 127 13.76 -13.59 10.37
CA GLY A 127 13.11 -14.44 9.37
C GLY A 127 11.84 -13.87 8.73
N ILE A 128 11.33 -12.74 9.23
CA ILE A 128 10.04 -12.15 8.87
C ILE A 128 10.15 -11.43 7.53
N THR A 129 9.19 -11.68 6.64
CA THR A 129 9.13 -11.05 5.32
C THR A 129 7.99 -10.06 5.14
N ARG A 130 6.97 -10.09 6.01
CA ARG A 130 5.82 -9.18 5.97
C ARG A 130 5.43 -8.72 7.37
N MET A 131 5.43 -7.41 7.58
CA MET A 131 5.02 -6.74 8.83
C MET A 131 3.77 -5.87 8.64
N ASP A 132 2.96 -6.17 7.61
CA ASP A 132 1.77 -5.37 7.32
C ASP A 132 0.84 -5.33 8.52
N TYR A 133 0.21 -4.21 8.87
CA TYR A 133 -0.79 -4.11 9.93
C TYR A 133 -0.35 -4.63 11.31
N LEU A 134 0.97 -4.73 11.59
CA LEU A 134 1.46 -5.40 12.79
C LEU A 134 0.93 -4.76 14.09
N PHE A 135 0.83 -3.43 14.10
CA PHE A 135 0.22 -2.61 15.14
C PHE A 135 -1.00 -1.84 14.59
N SER A 136 -1.73 -2.43 13.64
CA SER A 136 -2.99 -1.87 13.10
C SER A 136 -4.08 -2.90 13.22
N LEU A 137 -4.97 -2.72 14.20
CA LEU A 137 -6.18 -3.53 14.32
C LEU A 137 -7.27 -2.87 13.49
N THR A 138 -7.33 -3.21 12.21
CA THR A 138 -8.53 -2.97 11.43
C THR A 138 -9.41 -4.22 11.51
N GLU A 139 -10.72 -4.03 11.65
CA GLU A 139 -11.78 -5.04 11.82
C GLU A 139 -11.84 -6.17 10.76
N ARG A 140 -10.92 -6.18 9.79
CA ARG A 140 -10.91 -7.08 8.62
C ARG A 140 -10.63 -8.54 8.91
N GLU A 141 -10.15 -8.91 10.09
CA GLU A 141 -9.90 -10.33 10.42
C GLU A 141 -11.17 -11.06 10.93
N ARG A 142 -12.36 -10.45 10.81
CA ARG A 142 -13.65 -11.13 11.07
C ARG A 142 -14.01 -12.26 10.08
N GLU A 143 -13.29 -12.45 8.96
CA GLU A 143 -13.79 -13.31 7.87
C GLU A 143 -13.09 -14.67 7.65
N GLU A 144 -12.05 -15.07 8.38
CA GLU A 144 -11.38 -16.36 8.05
C GLU A 144 -11.16 -17.40 9.17
N ASP A 145 -11.35 -17.09 10.46
CA ASP A 145 -11.27 -18.10 11.54
C ASP A 145 -12.65 -18.30 12.20
N GLU A 146 -13.63 -18.82 11.44
CA GLU A 146 -14.76 -19.56 12.03
C GLU A 146 -14.24 -20.90 12.60
N GLY A 147 -13.56 -20.83 13.74
CA GLY A 147 -12.96 -22.02 14.33
C GLY A 147 -12.20 -21.76 15.62
N GLU A 148 -12.96 -21.68 16.72
CA GLU A 148 -12.47 -21.86 18.10
C GLU A 148 -11.77 -20.63 18.73
N HIS A 149 -12.54 -19.94 19.57
CA HIS A 149 -12.23 -18.74 20.39
C HIS A 149 -12.29 -17.38 19.69
N GLY A 150 -13.51 -16.90 19.47
CA GLY A 150 -13.77 -15.48 19.28
C GLY A 150 -13.44 -14.71 20.56
N PHE A 151 -12.57 -13.72 20.45
CA PHE A 151 -12.37 -12.68 21.46
C PHE A 151 -13.70 -11.92 21.63
N TYR A 152 -14.14 -11.69 22.86
CA TYR A 152 -15.37 -10.95 23.15
C TYR A 152 -15.20 -9.47 22.78
N ASP A 153 -16.25 -8.81 22.27
CA ASP A 153 -16.20 -7.41 21.78
C ASP A 153 -15.61 -6.40 22.81
N GLU A 154 -15.74 -6.62 24.13
CA GLU A 154 -15.14 -5.76 25.17
C GLU A 154 -13.60 -5.86 25.24
N GLU A 155 -13.04 -7.02 24.91
CA GLU A 155 -11.59 -7.25 24.92
C GLU A 155 -10.94 -6.60 23.68
N LEU A 156 -11.69 -6.44 22.58
CA LEU A 156 -11.20 -5.81 21.36
C LEU A 156 -11.04 -4.29 21.50
N ASP A 157 -11.97 -3.61 22.18
CA ASP A 157 -11.86 -2.17 22.47
C ASP A 157 -10.60 -1.86 23.29
N ASP A 158 -10.30 -2.73 24.26
CA ASP A 158 -9.09 -2.64 25.08
C ASP A 158 -7.83 -2.85 24.23
N ILE A 159 -7.77 -3.86 23.35
CA ILE A 159 -6.59 -4.09 22.50
C ILE A 159 -6.39 -2.93 21.52
N VAL A 160 -7.46 -2.37 20.93
CA VAL A 160 -7.37 -1.17 20.08
C VAL A 160 -6.82 0.02 20.89
N LEU A 161 -7.33 0.23 22.11
CA LEU A 161 -6.85 1.27 23.01
C LEU A 161 -5.38 1.10 23.35
N TYR A 162 -4.94 -0.10 23.77
CA TYR A 162 -3.55 -0.34 24.14
C TYR A 162 -2.60 -0.31 22.95
N THR A 163 -3.03 -0.78 21.78
CA THR A 163 -2.23 -0.65 20.54
C THR A 163 -1.98 0.82 20.21
N SER A 164 -2.98 1.67 20.42
CA SER A 164 -2.83 3.11 20.21
C SER A 164 -1.79 3.77 21.11
N LEU A 165 -1.50 3.17 22.26
CA LEU A 165 -0.52 3.63 23.25
C LEU A 165 0.87 2.97 23.09
N PHE A 166 1.09 2.19 22.04
CA PHE A 166 2.36 1.49 21.84
C PHE A 166 3.53 2.48 21.63
N GLU A 167 4.54 2.40 22.51
CA GLU A 167 5.74 3.27 22.50
C GLU A 167 7.06 2.49 22.76
N ASP A 168 7.01 1.16 22.86
CA ASP A 168 8.18 0.36 23.26
C ASP A 168 9.30 0.35 22.20
N ASN A 169 10.54 0.26 22.69
CA ASN A 169 11.72 0.24 21.83
C ASN A 169 11.85 -1.06 21.03
N ILE A 170 11.89 -0.93 19.70
CA ILE A 170 12.08 -2.01 18.73
C ILE A 170 13.27 -1.74 17.77
N LEU A 171 14.16 -0.80 18.11
CA LEU A 171 15.33 -0.44 17.30
C LEU A 171 16.24 -1.66 17.00
N GLY A 172 16.27 -2.63 17.92
CA GLY A 172 17.08 -3.85 17.80
C GLY A 172 16.55 -4.93 16.85
N TRP A 173 15.37 -4.74 16.26
CA TRP A 173 14.80 -5.69 15.31
C TRP A 173 15.59 -5.74 14.00
N ASP A 174 15.96 -6.94 13.54
CA ASP A 174 16.53 -7.15 12.20
C ASP A 174 15.40 -7.25 11.17
N VAL A 175 15.09 -6.13 10.52
CA VAL A 175 14.06 -6.04 9.48
C VAL A 175 14.60 -6.23 8.06
N SER A 176 15.85 -6.69 7.91
CA SER A 176 16.55 -6.74 6.62
C SER A 176 15.89 -7.67 5.60
N ASN A 177 15.09 -8.66 6.02
CA ASN A 177 14.33 -9.56 5.14
C ASN A 177 12.88 -9.11 4.89
N VAL A 178 12.44 -8.02 5.51
CA VAL A 178 11.07 -7.52 5.36
C VAL A 178 10.90 -6.89 4.00
N THR A 179 9.84 -7.30 3.30
CA THR A 179 9.50 -6.83 1.95
C THR A 179 8.26 -5.94 1.93
N SER A 180 7.46 -5.94 3.00
CA SER A 180 6.21 -5.20 3.12
C SER A 180 5.98 -4.74 4.55
N MET A 181 5.73 -3.45 4.73
CA MET A 181 5.48 -2.77 6.02
C MET A 181 4.17 -1.97 5.98
N LYS A 182 3.20 -2.40 5.17
CA LYS A 182 1.95 -1.65 4.97
C LYS A 182 1.23 -1.46 6.29
N GLN A 183 0.87 -0.24 6.66
CA GLN A 183 0.07 0.01 7.87
C GLN A 183 0.70 -0.57 9.15
N MET A 184 2.03 -0.79 9.16
CA MET A 184 2.70 -1.46 10.28
C MET A 184 2.41 -0.78 11.62
N PHE A 185 2.45 0.55 11.67
CA PHE A 185 2.13 1.35 12.86
C PHE A 185 0.82 2.11 12.73
N GLY A 186 -0.04 1.80 11.75
CA GLY A 186 -1.24 2.61 11.45
C GLY A 186 -2.24 2.72 12.61
N GLY A 187 -2.24 1.77 13.56
CA GLY A 187 -3.05 1.83 14.78
C GLY A 187 -2.29 2.33 16.02
N ALA A 188 -0.97 2.45 15.96
CA ALA A 188 -0.12 2.88 17.08
C ALA A 188 0.03 4.40 17.12
N SER A 189 -1.06 5.11 17.46
CA SER A 189 -1.15 6.57 17.35
C SER A 189 -0.13 7.34 18.19
N ALA A 190 0.37 6.76 19.28
CA ALA A 190 1.41 7.34 20.13
C ALA A 190 2.85 7.01 19.66
N PHE A 191 3.03 6.10 18.71
CA PHE A 191 4.34 5.60 18.35
C PHE A 191 5.23 6.67 17.69
N ASN A 192 6.39 6.92 18.30
CA ASN A 192 7.45 7.80 17.79
C ASN A 192 8.85 7.25 18.14
N GLY A 193 9.01 5.92 18.07
CA GLY A 193 10.27 5.25 18.39
C GLY A 193 11.37 5.53 17.37
N ASP A 194 12.64 5.39 17.79
CA ASP A 194 13.79 5.44 16.89
C ASP A 194 13.80 4.20 15.98
N LEU A 195 13.91 4.44 14.66
CA LEU A 195 13.99 3.43 13.61
C LEU A 195 15.20 3.67 12.68
N SER A 196 16.11 4.57 13.05
CA SER A 196 17.21 5.05 12.20
C SER A 196 18.20 3.97 11.78
N SER A 197 18.31 2.87 12.55
CA SER A 197 19.20 1.74 12.25
C SER A 197 18.55 0.62 11.45
N TRP A 198 17.27 0.72 11.11
CA TRP A 198 16.58 -0.31 10.35
C TRP A 198 17.09 -0.39 8.91
N ASN A 199 17.41 -1.60 8.46
CA ASN A 199 17.72 -1.86 7.06
C ASN A 199 16.43 -2.15 6.28
N VAL A 200 15.91 -1.13 5.58
CA VAL A 200 14.69 -1.22 4.78
C VAL A 200 14.94 -1.47 3.29
N SER A 201 16.18 -1.81 2.89
CA SER A 201 16.55 -1.89 1.46
C SER A 201 15.79 -2.96 0.67
N ASN A 202 15.17 -3.94 1.33
CA ASN A 202 14.34 -4.97 0.68
C ASN A 202 12.84 -4.66 0.68
N VAL A 203 12.42 -3.56 1.33
CA VAL A 203 11.02 -3.17 1.43
C VAL A 203 10.53 -2.64 0.08
N THR A 204 9.39 -3.17 -0.37
CA THR A 204 8.73 -2.78 -1.61
C THR A 204 7.45 -1.98 -1.37
N SER A 205 6.92 -2.01 -0.14
CA SER A 205 5.71 -1.29 0.23
C SER A 205 5.76 -0.73 1.64
N MET A 206 5.50 0.58 1.75
CA MET A 206 5.42 1.35 2.99
C MET A 206 4.08 2.09 3.10
N GLU A 207 3.05 1.59 2.41
CA GLU A 207 1.72 2.21 2.35
C GLU A 207 1.13 2.37 3.76
N GLY A 208 0.87 3.60 4.19
CA GLY A 208 0.29 3.90 5.50
C GLY A 208 1.14 3.51 6.71
N MET A 209 2.46 3.38 6.55
CA MET A 209 3.33 2.78 7.56
C MET A 209 3.24 3.45 8.94
N PHE A 210 3.14 4.78 9.01
CA PHE A 210 3.19 5.54 10.26
C PHE A 210 1.83 6.13 10.66
N ALA A 211 1.64 6.26 11.98
CA ALA A 211 0.50 6.98 12.55
C ALA A 211 0.87 8.43 12.93
N SER A 212 -0.07 9.14 13.54
CA SER A 212 -0.08 10.60 13.66
C SER A 212 1.00 11.22 14.56
N ALA A 213 1.55 10.49 15.54
CA ALA A 213 2.61 11.00 16.41
C ALA A 213 4.03 10.89 15.83
N PHE A 214 4.22 10.16 14.73
CA PHE A 214 5.55 9.83 14.23
C PHE A 214 6.31 11.07 13.73
N ASN A 215 7.56 11.23 14.18
CA ASN A 215 8.51 12.28 13.79
C ASN A 215 9.97 11.80 13.92
N GLY A 216 10.22 10.51 13.69
CA GLY A 216 11.55 9.92 13.76
C GLY A 216 12.45 10.30 12.58
N ASP A 217 13.76 10.20 12.75
CA ASP A 217 14.75 10.38 11.68
C ASP A 217 14.78 9.14 10.76
N LEU A 218 14.59 9.38 9.46
CA LEU A 218 14.56 8.37 8.40
C LEU A 218 15.58 8.65 7.28
N SER A 219 16.49 9.61 7.51
CA SER A 219 17.43 10.10 6.48
C SER A 219 18.41 9.03 5.98
N SER A 220 18.64 7.99 6.77
CA SER A 220 19.53 6.85 6.48
C SER A 220 18.87 5.73 5.67
N TRP A 221 17.54 5.77 5.47
CA TRP A 221 16.81 4.67 4.85
C TRP A 221 17.07 4.58 3.33
N ASP A 222 17.43 3.39 2.87
CA ASP A 222 17.45 3.06 1.45
C ASP A 222 16.06 2.61 0.98
N VAL A 223 15.31 3.55 0.40
CA VAL A 223 13.96 3.31 -0.14
C VAL A 223 13.96 2.98 -1.64
N SER A 224 15.12 2.67 -2.24
CA SER A 224 15.24 2.52 -3.69
C SER A 224 14.43 1.36 -4.29
N ASN A 225 14.04 0.35 -3.48
CA ASN A 225 13.18 -0.76 -3.90
C ASN A 225 11.69 -0.53 -3.63
N VAL A 226 11.31 0.58 -2.97
CA VAL A 226 9.92 0.87 -2.63
C VAL A 226 9.14 1.27 -3.88
N THR A 227 7.96 0.67 -4.04
CA THR A 227 7.05 0.91 -5.18
C THR A 227 5.75 1.60 -4.78
N THR A 228 5.40 1.57 -3.49
CA THR A 228 4.14 2.12 -2.97
C THR A 228 4.37 2.83 -1.63
N MET A 229 4.04 4.13 -1.57
CA MET A 229 4.23 5.02 -0.40
C MET A 229 2.96 5.80 -0.03
N GLY A 230 1.80 5.41 -0.58
CA GLY A 230 0.53 6.10 -0.29
C GLY A 230 0.24 6.14 1.22
N SER A 231 -0.25 7.27 1.70
CA SER A 231 -0.59 7.52 3.12
C SER A 231 0.55 7.33 4.14
N MET A 232 1.81 7.19 3.73
CA MET A 232 2.91 6.80 4.64
C MET A 232 3.06 7.71 5.88
N PHE A 233 2.84 9.02 5.73
CA PHE A 233 2.87 10.02 6.81
C PHE A 233 1.52 10.75 6.94
N GLU A 234 0.42 10.09 6.57
CA GLU A 234 -0.91 10.68 6.68
C GLU A 234 -1.22 11.04 8.14
N ALA A 235 -1.64 12.29 8.36
CA ALA A 235 -1.93 12.88 9.66
C ALA A 235 -0.76 12.91 10.66
N ALA A 236 0.47 12.65 10.22
CA ALA A 236 1.68 12.83 11.02
C ALA A 236 2.00 14.33 11.16
N SER A 237 1.17 15.04 11.93
CA SER A 237 1.11 16.51 11.94
C SER A 237 2.41 17.20 12.36
N ALA A 238 3.24 16.51 13.16
CA ALA A 238 4.55 16.98 13.63
C ALA A 238 5.72 16.54 12.74
N PHE A 239 5.48 15.64 11.78
CA PHE A 239 6.53 15.08 10.94
C PHE A 239 7.19 16.15 10.07
N ASN A 240 8.52 16.30 10.18
CA ASN A 240 9.32 17.17 9.32
C ASN A 240 10.75 16.61 9.12
N GLY A 241 10.86 15.29 8.94
CA GLY A 241 12.15 14.63 8.73
C GLY A 241 12.78 14.96 7.37
N ASP A 242 14.11 14.88 7.27
CA ASP A 242 14.83 15.05 6.01
C ASP A 242 14.67 13.80 5.12
N LEU A 243 14.09 13.98 3.94
CA LEU A 243 13.86 12.95 2.93
C LEU A 243 14.59 13.24 1.61
N SER A 244 15.50 14.22 1.59
CA SER A 244 16.16 14.70 0.38
C SER A 244 17.08 13.64 -0.26
N SER A 245 17.55 12.67 0.53
CA SER A 245 18.41 11.54 0.12
C SER A 245 17.64 10.37 -0.49
N TRP A 246 16.31 10.34 -0.37
CA TRP A 246 15.50 9.20 -0.79
C TRP A 246 15.47 9.04 -2.31
N ASN A 247 15.79 7.84 -2.77
CA ASN A 247 15.58 7.47 -4.17
C ASN A 247 14.17 6.91 -4.38
N VAL A 248 13.25 7.76 -4.85
CA VAL A 248 11.85 7.39 -5.12
C VAL A 248 11.57 6.98 -6.57
N SER A 249 12.59 6.73 -7.38
CA SER A 249 12.42 6.49 -8.83
C SER A 249 11.57 5.26 -9.16
N ASN A 250 11.43 4.30 -8.24
CA ASN A 250 10.60 3.10 -8.43
C ASN A 250 9.18 3.25 -7.89
N VAL A 251 8.85 4.36 -7.23
CA VAL A 251 7.54 4.58 -6.62
C VAL A 251 6.50 4.86 -7.70
N THR A 252 5.36 4.17 -7.59
CA THR A 252 4.23 4.28 -8.52
C THR A 252 3.02 4.96 -7.89
N THR A 253 2.91 4.98 -6.56
CA THR A 253 1.77 5.53 -5.83
C THR A 253 2.22 6.35 -4.61
N MET A 254 1.74 7.60 -4.54
CA MET A 254 2.05 8.57 -3.48
C MET A 254 0.79 9.30 -2.96
N GLN A 255 -0.43 8.77 -3.23
CA GLN A 255 -1.65 9.41 -2.74
C GLN A 255 -1.62 9.58 -1.22
N GLN A 256 -2.07 10.72 -0.72
CA GLN A 256 -2.15 11.05 0.70
C GLN A 256 -0.83 10.96 1.49
N MET A 257 0.33 10.83 0.84
CA MET A 257 1.61 10.54 1.53
C MET A 257 1.93 11.52 2.66
N PHE A 258 1.63 12.81 2.50
CA PHE A 258 1.78 13.89 3.49
C PHE A 258 0.46 14.61 3.78
N SER A 259 -0.68 13.95 3.53
CA SER A 259 -2.00 14.52 3.84
C SER A 259 -2.06 14.82 5.33
N LEU A 260 -2.46 16.04 5.72
CA LEU A 260 -2.54 16.53 7.10
C LEU A 260 -1.21 16.53 7.88
N ALA A 261 -0.06 16.35 7.21
CA ALA A 261 1.27 16.53 7.80
C ALA A 261 1.59 18.04 7.91
N ALA A 262 0.89 18.72 8.82
CA ALA A 262 0.84 20.19 8.90
C ALA A 262 2.23 20.87 9.00
N SER A 263 3.20 20.23 9.65
CA SER A 263 4.55 20.77 9.86
C SER A 263 5.55 20.44 8.74
N PHE A 264 5.17 19.61 7.77
CA PHE A 264 6.10 19.10 6.76
C PHE A 264 6.48 20.17 5.74
N ASP A 265 7.79 20.42 5.58
CA ASP A 265 8.39 21.34 4.60
C ASP A 265 9.73 20.82 4.03
N GLY A 266 9.90 19.50 4.00
CA GLY A 266 11.13 18.87 3.52
C GLY A 266 11.42 19.15 2.04
N ASP A 267 12.70 19.27 1.68
CA ASP A 267 13.14 19.46 0.28
C ASP A 267 12.97 18.18 -0.53
N LEU A 268 12.12 18.23 -1.56
CA LEU A 268 11.82 17.11 -2.47
C LEU A 268 12.25 17.41 -3.91
N SER A 269 13.08 18.43 -4.13
CA SER A 269 13.49 18.89 -5.46
C SER A 269 14.30 17.85 -6.26
N THR A 270 14.92 16.91 -5.55
CA THR A 270 15.74 15.80 -6.08
C THR A 270 14.94 14.55 -6.45
N TRP A 271 13.67 14.47 -6.04
CA TRP A 271 12.85 13.27 -6.25
C TRP A 271 12.53 13.05 -7.73
N ASP A 272 12.81 11.84 -8.23
CA ASP A 272 12.33 11.38 -9.53
C ASP A 272 10.94 10.74 -9.39
N VAL A 273 9.91 11.53 -9.68
CA VAL A 273 8.51 11.09 -9.64
C VAL A 273 7.98 10.58 -10.99
N SER A 274 8.85 10.32 -11.97
CA SER A 274 8.44 9.99 -13.33
C SER A 274 7.64 8.70 -13.47
N ASN A 275 7.72 7.79 -12.50
CA ASN A 275 6.93 6.55 -12.47
C ASN A 275 5.61 6.64 -11.68
N VAL A 276 5.36 7.77 -11.01
CA VAL A 276 4.17 7.96 -10.17
C VAL A 276 2.92 8.10 -11.05
N ARG A 277 1.86 7.38 -10.67
CA ARG A 277 0.55 7.39 -11.31
C ARG A 277 -0.48 8.22 -10.56
N SER A 278 -0.41 8.25 -9.23
CA SER A 278 -1.38 8.95 -8.39
C SER A 278 -0.69 9.80 -7.33
N MET A 279 -1.05 11.09 -7.30
CA MET A 279 -0.65 12.09 -6.30
C MET A 279 -1.87 12.70 -5.59
N SER A 280 -3.03 12.03 -5.67
CA SER A 280 -4.26 12.51 -5.05
C SER A 280 -4.07 12.78 -3.56
N TRP A 281 -4.45 13.97 -3.11
CA TRP A 281 -4.37 14.42 -1.72
C TRP A 281 -2.96 14.42 -1.12
N MET A 282 -1.89 14.31 -1.93
CA MET A 282 -0.52 14.07 -1.43
C MET A 282 -0.08 15.10 -0.37
N PHE A 283 -0.42 16.37 -0.53
CA PHE A 283 -0.11 17.47 0.39
C PHE A 283 -1.37 18.16 0.92
N SER A 284 -2.52 17.49 0.89
CA SER A 284 -3.77 18.08 1.37
C SER A 284 -3.68 18.41 2.86
N GLY A 285 -3.76 19.69 3.23
CA GLY A 285 -3.64 20.16 4.62
C GLY A 285 -2.22 20.16 5.17
N ALA A 286 -1.19 19.93 4.33
CA ALA A 286 0.21 20.19 4.67
C ALA A 286 0.47 21.70 4.64
N SER A 287 -0.04 22.42 5.64
CA SER A 287 -0.13 23.88 5.65
C SER A 287 1.23 24.58 5.59
N SER A 288 2.31 23.94 6.07
CA SER A 288 3.68 24.45 6.03
C SER A 288 4.44 24.16 4.74
N PHE A 289 3.92 23.28 3.88
CA PHE A 289 4.66 22.81 2.71
C PHE A 289 4.87 23.93 1.68
N SER A 290 6.13 24.28 1.43
CA SER A 290 6.55 25.37 0.54
C SER A 290 7.64 24.97 -0.47
N SER A 291 8.05 23.71 -0.46
CA SER A 291 9.16 23.20 -1.27
C SER A 291 8.97 23.37 -2.78
N ASN A 292 10.10 23.65 -3.46
CA ASN A 292 10.13 23.81 -4.91
C ASN A 292 10.13 22.46 -5.62
N ILE A 293 9.03 22.19 -6.33
CA ILE A 293 8.79 20.95 -7.08
C ILE A 293 8.66 21.20 -8.59
N SER A 294 9.14 22.35 -9.06
CA SER A 294 9.07 22.74 -10.49
C SER A 294 9.82 21.79 -11.43
N SER A 295 10.77 21.00 -10.90
CA SER A 295 11.59 20.02 -11.64
C SER A 295 10.90 18.67 -11.86
N TRP A 296 9.79 18.39 -11.16
CA TRP A 296 9.14 17.09 -11.20
C TRP A 296 8.60 16.73 -12.59
N ASN A 297 8.89 15.50 -13.04
CA ASN A 297 8.28 14.95 -14.24
C ASN A 297 6.97 14.24 -13.91
N VAL A 298 5.84 14.94 -14.14
CA VAL A 298 4.49 14.43 -13.84
C VAL A 298 3.76 13.83 -15.05
N GLU A 299 4.46 13.57 -16.17
CA GLU A 299 3.84 13.12 -17.43
C GLU A 299 3.01 11.83 -17.29
N ASN A 300 3.35 10.98 -16.33
CA ASN A 300 2.71 9.69 -16.08
C ASN A 300 1.57 9.73 -15.04
N VAL A 301 1.36 10.88 -14.39
CA VAL A 301 0.35 11.06 -13.35
C VAL A 301 -1.03 11.13 -13.98
N THR A 302 -1.97 10.34 -13.47
CA THR A 302 -3.37 10.31 -13.91
C THR A 302 -4.32 11.00 -12.94
N SER A 303 -3.91 11.22 -11.68
CA SER A 303 -4.74 11.93 -10.70
C SER A 303 -3.90 12.82 -9.77
N MET A 304 -4.32 14.08 -9.67
CA MET A 304 -3.82 15.12 -8.76
C MET A 304 -4.96 15.73 -7.94
N ARG A 305 -6.05 14.98 -7.76
CA ARG A 305 -7.23 15.43 -7.01
C ARG A 305 -6.81 15.94 -5.65
N ALA A 306 -7.17 17.19 -5.34
CA ALA A 306 -6.90 17.84 -4.06
C ALA A 306 -5.43 17.76 -3.59
N MET A 307 -4.46 17.65 -4.51
CA MET A 307 -3.05 17.45 -4.18
C MET A 307 -2.51 18.52 -3.21
N PHE A 308 -2.91 19.78 -3.37
CA PHE A 308 -2.50 20.93 -2.54
C PHE A 308 -3.67 21.59 -1.81
N ARG A 309 -4.78 20.86 -1.61
CA ARG A 309 -5.94 21.42 -0.92
C ARG A 309 -5.54 21.85 0.49
N SER A 310 -5.80 23.10 0.89
CA SER A 310 -5.42 23.65 2.19
C SER A 310 -3.90 23.63 2.49
N ALA A 311 -3.04 23.51 1.46
CA ALA A 311 -1.60 23.70 1.59
C ALA A 311 -1.29 25.21 1.56
N SER A 312 -1.58 25.89 2.67
CA SER A 312 -1.67 27.36 2.74
C SER A 312 -0.42 28.13 2.31
N LEU A 313 0.78 27.54 2.44
CA LEU A 313 2.05 28.18 2.08
C LEU A 313 2.63 27.72 0.73
N PHE A 314 1.96 26.83 0.02
CA PHE A 314 2.46 26.28 -1.23
C PHE A 314 2.38 27.31 -2.38
N ASN A 315 3.51 27.62 -3.02
CA ASN A 315 3.59 28.54 -4.15
C ASN A 315 4.75 28.23 -5.13
N SER A 316 4.89 26.97 -5.54
CA SER A 316 5.91 26.58 -6.54
C SER A 316 5.46 26.92 -7.97
N ASP A 317 6.41 27.25 -8.85
CA ASP A 317 6.15 27.41 -10.30
C ASP A 317 5.91 26.04 -10.95
N LEU A 318 4.68 25.80 -11.42
CA LEU A 318 4.26 24.54 -12.05
C LEU A 318 4.10 24.64 -13.57
N SER A 319 4.55 25.74 -14.18
CA SER A 319 4.36 26.01 -15.62
C SER A 319 5.00 24.96 -16.53
N ARG A 320 6.00 24.22 -16.04
CA ARG A 320 6.72 23.18 -16.80
C ARG A 320 6.10 21.79 -16.70
N TRP A 321 5.09 21.61 -15.87
CA TRP A 321 4.46 20.31 -15.67
C TRP A 321 3.66 19.88 -16.92
N ASN A 322 3.89 18.65 -17.37
CA ASN A 322 3.15 18.04 -18.48
C ASN A 322 1.95 17.26 -17.95
N ILE A 323 0.76 17.84 -18.02
CA ILE A 323 -0.47 17.28 -17.44
C ILE A 323 -1.31 16.45 -18.43
N LYS A 324 -0.82 16.13 -19.63
CA LYS A 324 -1.62 15.48 -20.70
C LYS A 324 -2.26 14.13 -20.33
N SER A 325 -1.73 13.45 -19.32
CA SER A 325 -2.20 12.15 -18.86
C SER A 325 -3.16 12.26 -17.67
N VAL A 326 -3.33 13.47 -17.12
CA VAL A 326 -4.13 13.69 -15.93
C VAL A 326 -5.62 13.60 -16.29
N LEU A 327 -6.37 12.89 -15.45
CA LEU A 327 -7.80 12.66 -15.61
C LEU A 327 -8.64 13.33 -14.51
N ASP A 328 -8.04 13.59 -13.34
CA ASP A 328 -8.71 14.25 -12.21
C ASP A 328 -7.77 15.25 -11.51
N ILE A 329 -8.12 16.54 -11.58
CA ILE A 329 -7.49 17.66 -10.86
C ILE A 329 -8.46 18.39 -9.92
N LYS A 330 -9.61 17.77 -9.59
CA LYS A 330 -10.65 18.42 -8.78
C LYS A 330 -10.08 18.89 -7.45
N MET A 331 -10.42 20.12 -7.06
CA MET A 331 -10.01 20.74 -5.78
C MET A 331 -8.49 20.83 -5.57
N MET A 332 -7.65 20.68 -6.61
CA MET A 332 -6.19 20.61 -6.46
C MET A 332 -5.60 21.75 -5.63
N PHE A 333 -6.11 22.97 -5.78
CA PHE A 333 -5.66 24.18 -5.07
C PHE A 333 -6.74 24.83 -4.19
N GLN A 334 -7.79 24.08 -3.81
CA GLN A 334 -8.83 24.62 -2.92
C GLN A 334 -8.19 25.01 -1.58
N ASP A 335 -8.40 26.23 -1.11
CA ASP A 335 -7.83 26.79 0.13
C ASP A 335 -6.29 26.83 0.17
N ALA A 336 -5.62 26.80 -0.98
CA ALA A 336 -4.17 27.03 -1.10
C ALA A 336 -3.88 28.54 -1.19
N ASP A 337 -3.91 29.23 -0.04
CA ASP A 337 -3.96 30.70 0.02
C ASP A 337 -2.77 31.42 -0.62
N ALA A 338 -1.56 30.86 -0.54
CA ALA A 338 -0.36 31.45 -1.13
C ALA A 338 -0.18 31.15 -2.64
N PHE A 339 -0.98 30.25 -3.22
CA PHE A 339 -0.73 29.76 -4.58
C PHE A 339 -1.08 30.80 -5.65
N GLU A 340 -0.07 31.26 -6.38
CA GLU A 340 -0.25 32.19 -7.50
C GLU A 340 -0.67 31.46 -8.78
N LYS A 341 -1.93 31.67 -9.19
CA LYS A 341 -2.53 31.04 -10.38
C LYS A 341 -1.79 31.32 -11.69
N THR A 342 -1.02 32.41 -11.78
CA THR A 342 -0.24 32.77 -12.98
C THR A 342 0.77 31.68 -13.39
N THR A 343 1.16 30.82 -12.46
CA THR A 343 2.11 29.72 -12.70
C THR A 343 1.53 28.57 -13.55
N ILE A 344 0.22 28.51 -13.75
CA ILE A 344 -0.45 27.42 -14.48
C ILE A 344 -1.31 27.90 -15.66
N GLU A 345 -1.16 29.15 -16.09
CA GLU A 345 -1.95 29.72 -17.20
C GLU A 345 -1.74 29.01 -18.54
N ASN A 346 -0.60 28.31 -18.69
CA ASN A 346 -0.23 27.61 -19.90
C ASN A 346 -0.71 26.15 -19.95
N TRP A 347 -1.39 25.65 -18.91
CA TRP A 347 -1.87 24.28 -18.85
C TRP A 347 -3.05 24.05 -19.82
N ASP A 348 -2.93 23.03 -20.68
CA ASP A 348 -4.06 22.55 -21.48
C ASP A 348 -4.90 21.53 -20.68
N VAL A 349 -6.00 22.03 -20.10
CA VAL A 349 -6.95 21.23 -19.31
C VAL A 349 -8.17 20.76 -20.12
N SER A 350 -8.20 20.98 -21.44
CA SER A 350 -9.38 20.68 -22.28
C SER A 350 -9.78 19.20 -22.25
N HIS A 351 -8.81 18.30 -22.11
CA HIS A 351 -9.02 16.85 -22.03
C HIS A 351 -9.60 16.38 -20.68
N ILE A 352 -9.51 17.21 -19.64
CA ILE A 352 -9.97 16.89 -18.28
C ILE A 352 -11.43 17.31 -18.07
N ILE A 353 -11.87 18.32 -18.82
CA ILE A 353 -13.21 18.89 -18.73
C ILE A 353 -14.16 18.10 -19.64
N GLN A 354 -14.58 16.92 -19.18
CA GLN A 354 -15.81 16.27 -19.66
C GLN A 354 -16.89 16.43 -18.57
N ASP A 355 -18.02 17.01 -18.95
CA ASP A 355 -19.21 17.27 -18.12
C ASP A 355 -19.10 18.37 -17.05
N GLY A 356 -19.29 19.64 -17.44
CA GLY A 356 -19.99 20.67 -16.66
C GLY A 356 -19.48 21.04 -15.25
N HIS A 357 -18.42 20.42 -14.73
CA HIS A 357 -17.89 20.63 -13.40
C HIS A 357 -16.79 21.69 -13.44
N LEU A 358 -17.23 22.94 -13.44
CA LEU A 358 -16.40 24.15 -13.38
C LEU A 358 -15.83 24.40 -11.96
N ASP A 359 -15.36 23.37 -11.26
CA ASP A 359 -14.72 23.52 -9.93
C ASP A 359 -13.19 23.51 -10.01
N VAL A 360 -12.64 23.63 -11.23
CA VAL A 360 -11.28 23.19 -11.53
C VAL A 360 -10.17 24.12 -11.02
N ILE A 361 -10.42 25.42 -10.76
CA ILE A 361 -9.30 26.34 -10.36
C ILE A 361 -9.69 27.45 -9.37
N ILE A 362 -10.91 27.52 -8.83
CA ILE A 362 -11.35 28.73 -8.11
C ILE A 362 -11.92 28.41 -6.73
N ASN A 363 -11.01 28.25 -5.77
CA ASN A 363 -11.19 28.68 -4.37
C ASN A 363 -9.80 28.80 -3.72
N ALA A 364 -8.86 29.48 -4.39
CA ALA A 364 -7.72 30.06 -3.67
C ALA A 364 -8.27 31.31 -2.94
N GLY A 365 -7.98 31.45 -1.65
CA GLY A 365 -8.54 32.45 -0.76
C GLY A 365 -8.57 33.87 -1.33
N ALA A 366 -9.59 34.63 -0.92
CA ALA A 366 -9.89 35.98 -1.37
C ALA A 366 -8.75 36.98 -1.14
N ALA A 367 -7.87 37.17 -2.14
CA ALA A 367 -6.99 38.34 -2.25
C ALA A 367 -6.53 38.58 -3.70
N GLY A 368 -7.46 38.65 -4.67
CA GLY A 368 -7.07 38.89 -6.07
C GLY A 368 -8.22 38.91 -7.08
N ALA A 369 -9.30 39.62 -6.78
CA ALA A 369 -10.53 39.65 -7.59
C ALA A 369 -10.43 40.42 -8.93
N VAL A 370 -9.30 40.38 -9.65
CA VAL A 370 -9.13 41.15 -10.91
C VAL A 370 -8.74 40.31 -12.15
N GLY A 371 -8.48 39.01 -12.00
CA GLY A 371 -8.15 38.12 -13.14
C GLY A 371 -9.32 37.33 -13.74
N LEU A 372 -10.55 37.54 -13.24
CA LEU A 372 -11.71 36.66 -13.47
C LEU A 372 -12.32 36.70 -14.89
N ALA A 373 -11.82 37.52 -15.82
CA ALA A 373 -12.43 37.68 -17.15
C ALA A 373 -11.74 36.88 -18.28
N GLY A 374 -10.49 36.43 -18.12
CA GLY A 374 -9.71 35.87 -19.24
C GLY A 374 -9.99 34.39 -19.57
N ILE A 375 -10.26 33.57 -18.55
CA ILE A 375 -10.32 32.10 -18.70
C ILE A 375 -11.75 31.61 -18.99
N ILE A 376 -12.78 32.37 -18.56
CA ILE A 376 -14.19 32.01 -18.76
C ILE A 376 -14.62 32.21 -20.23
N VAL A 377 -13.90 33.04 -21.00
CA VAL A 377 -14.30 33.48 -22.34
C VAL A 377 -13.73 32.58 -23.45
N ALA A 378 -12.69 31.77 -23.24
CA ALA A 378 -12.14 30.99 -24.36
C ALA A 378 -12.92 29.70 -24.66
N SER A 379 -13.51 29.05 -23.64
CA SER A 379 -14.11 27.71 -23.77
C SER A 379 -15.63 27.69 -23.88
N ALA A 380 -16.32 28.78 -23.52
CA ALA A 380 -17.77 28.93 -23.73
C ALA A 380 -18.15 29.42 -25.15
N PHE A 381 -17.20 29.98 -25.90
CA PHE A 381 -17.47 30.65 -27.18
C PHE A 381 -17.66 29.69 -28.38
N GLY A 382 -17.39 28.40 -28.20
CA GLY A 382 -17.54 27.40 -29.26
C GLY A 382 -18.98 26.92 -29.51
N LEU A 383 -19.96 27.20 -28.64
CA LEU A 383 -21.22 26.43 -28.64
C LEU A 383 -22.55 27.20 -28.57
N LEU A 384 -22.60 28.53 -28.47
CA LEU A 384 -23.89 29.24 -28.41
C LEU A 384 -23.91 30.53 -29.24
N GLY A 385 -24.19 30.37 -30.54
CA GLY A 385 -24.59 31.49 -31.40
C GLY A 385 -25.92 32.06 -30.92
N GLY A 386 -25.87 33.21 -30.23
CA GLY A 386 -27.05 33.90 -29.71
C GLY A 386 -26.81 34.80 -28.50
N ILE A 387 -25.62 34.73 -27.86
CA ILE A 387 -25.32 35.49 -26.64
C ILE A 387 -24.87 36.94 -26.93
N ASP A 388 -24.40 37.25 -28.16
CA ASP A 388 -23.95 38.61 -28.52
C ASP A 388 -25.04 39.68 -28.31
N GLU A 389 -26.30 39.33 -28.53
CA GLU A 389 -27.44 40.24 -28.36
C GLU A 389 -27.76 40.48 -26.87
N ILE A 390 -27.45 39.52 -26.01
CA ILE A 390 -27.65 39.60 -24.54
C ILE A 390 -26.48 40.37 -23.90
N ILE A 391 -25.24 40.16 -24.35
CA ILE A 391 -24.07 40.91 -23.88
C ILE A 391 -24.15 42.38 -24.28
N ALA A 392 -24.63 42.68 -25.49
CA ALA A 392 -24.88 44.05 -25.93
C ALA A 392 -25.94 44.75 -25.07
N LYS A 393 -26.98 44.02 -24.66
CA LYS A 393 -28.05 44.53 -23.77
C LYS A 393 -27.52 44.83 -22.36
N ILE A 394 -26.78 43.89 -21.77
CA ILE A 394 -26.22 44.04 -20.42
C ILE A 394 -25.17 45.15 -20.38
N SER A 395 -24.34 45.28 -21.41
CA SER A 395 -23.33 46.34 -21.49
C SER A 395 -23.96 47.73 -21.66
N TYR A 396 -25.12 47.83 -22.31
CA TYR A 396 -25.88 49.08 -22.45
C TYR A 396 -26.57 49.48 -21.14
N ASP A 397 -27.09 48.51 -20.37
CA ASP A 397 -27.78 48.75 -19.09
C ASP A 397 -26.80 49.03 -17.93
N LEU A 398 -25.52 48.65 -18.06
CA LEU A 398 -24.44 48.99 -17.10
C LEU A 398 -23.74 50.33 -17.41
N ALA A 399 -23.92 50.87 -18.62
CA ALA A 399 -23.29 52.12 -19.07
C ALA A 399 -24.20 53.35 -18.95
N ASN A 400 -25.50 53.17 -18.66
CA ASN A 400 -26.46 54.20 -18.28
C ASN A 400 -26.78 54.09 -16.79
#